data_AF-A0A524I1Q9-F1
#
_entry.id   AF-A0A524I1Q9-F1
#
_cell.length_a   1.000
_cell.length_b   1.000
_cell.length_c   1.000
_cell.angle_alpha   90.00
_cell.angle_beta   90.00
_cell.angle_gamma   90.00
#
_symmetry.space_group_name_H-M   'P 1'
#
loop_
_entity.id
_entity.type
_entity.pdbx_description
1 polymer ?
#
loop_
_entity_poly.entity_id
_entity_poly.type
_entity_poly.pdbx_seq_one_letter_code
_entity_poly.pdbx_strand_id
1 'polypeptide(L)'
;MIVEDLAAAQRGQVVLLEWTNPVKTVSGHPLTGLEVVEIWVFDTGLPVGGPAFASAEVEKSARLARRIPKEEFGSFQGRGGARDTGMAFSFVFDPSPAGPKRLAFAVRVIDSKRRASDF
;
A
#
# COMPACT_ATOMS: atom_id res chain seq x y z
N MET A 1 12.44 5.76 2.96
CA MET A 1 12.22 4.55 2.13
C MET A 1 11.11 4.91 1.17
N ILE A 2 11.15 4.47 -0.09
CA ILE A 2 10.16 4.90 -1.09
C ILE A 2 9.42 3.68 -1.63
N VAL A 3 8.10 3.69 -1.52
CA VAL A 3 7.23 2.74 -2.22
C VAL A 3 6.98 3.27 -3.63
N GLU A 4 7.06 2.40 -4.62
CA GLU A 4 6.95 2.78 -6.04
C GLU A 4 5.80 2.02 -6.72
N ASP A 5 5.47 2.42 -7.95
CA ASP A 5 4.54 1.71 -8.83
C ASP A 5 3.15 1.45 -8.22
N LEU A 6 2.62 2.37 -7.40
CA LEU A 6 1.26 2.24 -6.86
C LEU A 6 0.24 2.21 -8.00
N ALA A 7 -0.55 1.13 -8.07
CA ALA A 7 -1.62 0.98 -9.03
C ALA A 7 -2.86 0.33 -8.38
N ALA A 8 -4.04 0.76 -8.83
CA ALA A 8 -5.31 0.14 -8.45
C ALA A 8 -6.09 -0.23 -9.72
N ALA A 9 -6.43 -1.51 -9.86
CA ALA A 9 -7.18 -2.03 -11.01
C ALA A 9 -8.45 -2.74 -10.56
N GLN A 10 -9.61 -2.23 -10.97
CA GLN A 10 -10.89 -2.86 -10.66
C GLN A 10 -11.18 -4.04 -11.61
N ARG A 11 -11.60 -5.16 -11.02
CA ARG A 11 -12.10 -6.37 -11.69
C ARG A 11 -13.38 -6.84 -11.01
N GLY A 12 -14.52 -6.35 -11.51
CA GLY A 12 -15.82 -6.59 -10.88
C GLY A 12 -15.89 -5.96 -9.49
N GLN A 13 -16.09 -6.78 -8.46
CA GLN A 13 -16.19 -6.36 -7.05
C GLN A 13 -14.83 -6.35 -6.32
N VAL A 14 -13.76 -6.79 -6.99
CA VAL A 14 -12.42 -6.80 -6.44
C VAL A 14 -11.63 -5.66 -7.07
N VAL A 15 -10.88 -4.93 -6.25
CA VAL A 15 -9.84 -4.00 -6.71
C VAL A 15 -8.50 -4.62 -6.35
N LEU A 16 -7.67 -4.86 -7.35
CA LEU A 16 -6.29 -5.28 -7.17
C LEU A 16 -5.45 -4.05 -6.88
N LEU A 17 -4.83 -4.01 -5.70
CA LEU A 17 -3.88 -2.97 -5.29
C LEU A 17 -2.47 -3.50 -5.49
N GLU A 18 -1.66 -2.83 -6.29
CA GLU A 18 -0.30 -3.24 -6.65
C GLU A 18 0.70 -2.16 -6.25
N TRP A 19 1.89 -2.57 -5.80
CA TRP A 19 2.99 -1.66 -5.44
C TRP A 19 4.34 -2.39 -5.47
N THR A 20 5.43 -1.62 -5.47
CA THR A 20 6.80 -2.13 -5.37
C THR A 20 7.41 -1.71 -4.03
N ASN A 21 7.85 -2.70 -3.23
CA ASN A 21 8.56 -2.44 -1.97
C ASN A 21 9.94 -1.80 -2.20
N PRO A 22 10.41 -0.89 -1.33
CA PRO A 22 11.74 -0.31 -1.43
C PRO A 22 12.83 -1.35 -1.26
N VAL A 23 13.87 -1.26 -2.10
CA VAL A 23 15.13 -2.01 -1.95
C VAL A 23 16.25 -1.19 -1.34
N LYS A 24 16.06 0.13 -1.23
CA LYS A 24 17.05 1.09 -0.75
C LYS A 24 16.42 2.22 0.06
N THR A 25 17.23 2.86 0.91
CA THR A 25 16.88 4.10 1.59
C THR A 25 16.85 5.27 0.60
N VAL A 26 16.33 6.42 1.03
CA VAL A 26 16.36 7.67 0.22
C VAL A 26 17.78 8.14 -0.09
N SER A 27 18.75 7.80 0.77
CA SER A 27 20.17 8.04 0.56
C SER A 27 20.87 7.00 -0.32
N GLY A 28 20.12 6.01 -0.83
CA GLY A 28 20.64 4.98 -1.75
C GLY A 28 21.28 3.76 -1.08
N HIS A 29 21.33 3.67 0.26
CA HIS A 29 21.84 2.49 0.93
C HIS A 29 20.87 1.30 0.80
N PRO A 30 21.35 0.06 0.63
CA PRO A 30 20.49 -1.12 0.61
C PRO A 30 19.60 -1.21 1.85
N LEU A 31 18.31 -1.51 1.64
CA LEU A 31 17.35 -1.72 2.71
C LEU A 31 17.32 -3.21 3.06
N THR A 32 18.07 -3.59 4.10
CA THR A 32 18.08 -4.96 4.61
C THR A 32 17.18 -5.05 5.84
N GLY A 33 15.98 -5.59 5.68
CA GLY A 33 15.07 -5.86 6.81
C GLY A 33 13.75 -5.09 6.78
N LEU A 34 13.03 -5.13 5.66
CA LEU A 34 11.62 -4.79 5.64
C LEU A 34 10.84 -5.82 6.46
N GLU A 35 10.04 -5.36 7.43
CA GLU A 35 9.34 -6.23 8.38
C GLU A 35 7.83 -6.18 8.24
N VAL A 36 7.27 -5.04 7.84
CA VAL A 36 5.81 -4.88 7.71
C VAL A 36 5.47 -4.01 6.51
N VAL A 37 4.40 -4.36 5.82
CA VAL A 37 3.68 -3.48 4.89
C VAL A 37 2.29 -3.22 5.45
N GLU A 38 1.87 -1.95 5.44
CA GLU A 38 0.54 -1.52 5.81
C GLU A 38 -0.18 -0.93 4.60
N ILE A 39 -1.38 -1.41 4.35
CA ILE A 39 -2.25 -0.95 3.26
C ILE A 39 -3.38 -0.15 3.88
N TRP A 40 -3.46 1.12 3.49
CA TRP A 40 -4.45 2.08 3.97
C TRP A 40 -5.41 2.42 2.84
N VAL A 41 -6.71 2.39 3.11
CA VAL A 41 -7.75 2.61 2.10
C VAL A 41 -8.64 3.77 2.50
N PHE A 42 -8.87 4.67 1.55
CA PHE A 42 -9.79 5.79 1.69
C PHE A 42 -11.16 5.34 1.16
N ASP A 43 -11.99 4.82 2.06
CA ASP A 43 -13.38 4.41 1.76
C ASP A 43 -14.41 5.47 2.16
N THR A 44 -14.00 6.52 2.89
CA THR A 44 -14.83 7.70 3.20
C THR A 44 -14.00 8.98 3.03
N GLY A 45 -14.38 9.84 2.07
CA GLY A 45 -13.64 11.08 1.80
C GLY A 45 -12.32 10.83 1.08
N LEU A 46 -12.34 10.95 -0.25
CA LEU A 46 -11.11 10.86 -1.01
C LEU A 46 -10.21 12.06 -0.75
N PRO A 47 -8.89 11.86 -0.77
CA PRO A 47 -7.96 12.96 -0.91
C PRO A 47 -8.30 13.77 -2.17
N VAL A 48 -8.56 15.06 -2.00
CA VAL A 48 -8.65 16.00 -3.12
C VAL A 48 -7.22 16.14 -3.65
N GLY A 49 -7.00 15.89 -4.94
CA GLY A 49 -5.65 15.86 -5.53
C GLY A 49 -4.79 17.06 -5.09
N GLY A 50 -3.53 16.81 -4.76
CA GLY A 50 -2.65 17.77 -4.10
C GLY A 50 -1.32 17.14 -3.69
N PRO A 51 -0.52 17.80 -2.84
CA PRO A 51 0.72 17.24 -2.31
C PRO A 51 0.48 15.88 -1.63
N ALA A 52 1.54 15.07 -1.50
CA ALA A 52 1.49 13.87 -0.68
C ALA A 52 1.02 14.22 0.74
N PHE A 53 0.02 13.47 1.23
CA PHE A 53 -0.55 13.69 2.56
C PHE A 53 0.49 13.39 3.61
N ALA A 54 0.52 14.18 4.68
CA ALA A 54 1.33 13.84 5.83
C ALA A 54 0.82 12.51 6.43
N SER A 55 1.72 11.71 7.00
CA SER A 55 1.34 10.40 7.58
C SER A 55 0.19 10.48 8.58
N ALA A 56 0.15 11.54 9.39
CA ALA A 56 -0.93 11.77 10.36
C ALA A 56 -2.29 12.10 9.71
N GLU A 57 -2.31 12.61 8.48
CA GLU A 57 -3.56 12.86 7.74
C GLU A 57 -4.09 11.56 7.17
N VAL A 58 -3.22 10.75 6.54
CA VAL A 58 -3.59 9.42 6.02
C VAL A 58 -4.16 8.56 7.14
N GLU A 59 -3.50 8.50 8.31
CA GLU A 59 -3.98 7.71 9.44
C GLU A 59 -5.34 8.16 10.01
N LYS A 60 -5.72 9.42 9.80
CA LYS A 60 -7.02 9.97 10.25
C LYS A 60 -8.13 9.75 9.23
N SER A 61 -7.83 9.81 7.94
CA SER A 61 -8.84 9.77 6.86
C SER A 61 -8.93 8.42 6.16
N ALA A 62 -7.92 7.56 6.29
CA ALA A 62 -7.90 6.22 5.72
C ALA A 62 -8.04 5.16 6.81
N ARG A 63 -8.68 4.05 6.45
CA ARG A 63 -8.75 2.86 7.29
C ARG A 63 -7.58 1.94 6.97
N LEU A 64 -6.91 1.41 8.00
CA LEU A 64 -5.96 0.32 7.82
C LEU A 64 -6.71 -0.94 7.32
N ALA A 65 -6.54 -1.26 6.04
CA ALA A 65 -7.20 -2.40 5.41
C ALA A 65 -6.45 -3.71 5.67
N ARG A 66 -5.12 -3.66 5.64
CA ARG A 66 -4.28 -4.84 5.90
C ARG A 66 -2.93 -4.43 6.49
N ARG A 67 -2.45 -5.22 7.44
CA ARG A 67 -1.07 -5.22 7.91
C ARG A 67 -0.45 -6.57 7.55
N ILE A 68 0.56 -6.55 6.68
CA ILE A 68 1.22 -7.74 6.15
C ILE A 68 2.59 -7.83 6.83
N PRO A 69 2.82 -8.80 7.72
CA PRO A 69 4.15 -9.05 8.26
C PRO A 69 5.02 -9.77 7.23
N LYS A 70 6.35 -9.64 7.35
CA LYS A 70 7.34 -10.17 6.40
C LYS A 70 7.16 -11.66 6.09
N GLU A 71 6.75 -12.44 7.08
CA GLU A 71 6.52 -13.89 6.95
C GLU A 71 5.41 -14.21 5.94
N GLU A 72 4.50 -13.25 5.71
CA GLU A 72 3.40 -13.39 4.76
C GLU A 72 3.72 -12.85 3.36
N PHE A 73 4.87 -12.18 3.14
CA PHE A 73 5.15 -11.50 1.87
C PHE A 73 5.04 -12.43 0.65
N GLY A 74 5.47 -13.68 0.77
CA GLY A 74 5.38 -14.65 -0.32
C GLY A 74 3.95 -14.91 -0.82
N SER A 75 2.93 -14.68 0.01
CA SER A 75 1.51 -14.81 -0.38
C SER A 75 0.98 -13.62 -1.19
N PHE A 76 1.68 -12.49 -1.14
CA PHE A 76 1.30 -11.24 -1.79
C PHE A 76 2.24 -10.85 -2.93
N GLN A 77 3.36 -11.55 -3.13
CA GLN A 77 4.21 -11.36 -4.29
C GLN A 77 3.51 -11.86 -5.56
N GLY A 78 3.49 -11.03 -6.61
CA GLY A 78 2.90 -11.41 -7.89
C GLY A 78 3.64 -12.59 -8.54
N ARG A 79 2.92 -13.53 -9.16
CA ARG A 79 3.50 -14.69 -9.89
C ARG A 79 4.29 -14.30 -11.17
N GLY A 80 4.45 -13.01 -11.47
CA GLY A 80 4.98 -12.48 -12.72
C GLY A 80 6.35 -11.81 -12.60
N GLY A 81 7.40 -12.60 -12.47
CA GLY A 81 8.72 -12.49 -13.13
C GLY A 81 9.47 -11.16 -13.38
N ALA A 82 9.17 -10.00 -12.79
CA ALA A 82 9.92 -8.78 -13.13
C ALA A 82 10.68 -8.10 -12.00
N ARG A 83 10.23 -8.17 -10.74
CA ARG A 83 10.97 -7.64 -9.57
C ARG A 83 10.56 -8.44 -8.34
N ASP A 84 11.51 -9.03 -7.61
CA ASP A 84 11.28 -9.79 -6.35
C ASP A 84 10.63 -8.97 -5.21
N THR A 85 10.21 -7.74 -5.50
CA THR A 85 9.70 -6.73 -4.58
C THR A 85 8.30 -6.23 -4.95
N GLY A 86 7.74 -6.69 -6.07
CA GLY A 86 6.37 -6.39 -6.47
C GLY A 86 5.36 -7.14 -5.61
N MET A 87 4.36 -6.43 -5.11
CA MET A 87 3.34 -6.91 -4.19
C MET A 87 1.95 -6.59 -4.73
N ALA A 88 0.97 -7.43 -4.40
CA ALA A 88 -0.41 -7.26 -4.78
C ALA A 88 -1.37 -7.68 -3.67
N PHE A 89 -2.46 -6.94 -3.48
CA PHE A 89 -3.51 -7.22 -2.50
C PHE A 89 -4.89 -7.06 -3.13
N SER A 90 -5.72 -8.10 -3.01
CA SER A 90 -7.10 -8.06 -3.47
C SER A 90 -8.01 -7.42 -2.41
N PHE A 91 -8.49 -6.22 -2.68
CA PHE A 91 -9.45 -5.51 -1.84
C PHE A 91 -10.88 -5.71 -2.35
N VAL A 92 -11.79 -6.15 -1.50
CA VAL A 92 -13.23 -6.23 -1.83
C VAL A 92 -13.90 -4.98 -1.29
N PHE A 93 -14.54 -4.19 -2.16
CA PHE A 93 -15.32 -3.03 -1.75
C PHE A 93 -16.80 -3.41 -1.59
N ASP A 94 -17.55 -2.67 -0.77
CA ASP A 94 -19.00 -2.84 -0.70
C ASP A 94 -19.65 -2.36 -2.02
N PRO A 95 -20.27 -3.26 -2.80
CA PRO A 95 -20.89 -2.92 -4.08
C PRO A 95 -22.24 -2.20 -3.91
N SER A 96 -22.72 -1.96 -2.70
CA SER A 96 -24.00 -1.30 -2.48
C SER A 96 -24.04 0.09 -3.13
N PRO A 97 -25.23 0.59 -3.56
CA PRO A 97 -25.37 1.95 -4.10
C PRO A 97 -24.93 3.06 -3.12
N ALA A 98 -24.84 2.73 -1.83
CA ALA A 98 -24.34 3.60 -0.77
C ALA A 98 -22.82 3.51 -0.57
N GLY A 99 -22.17 2.52 -1.19
CA GLY A 99 -20.73 2.28 -1.11
C GLY A 99 -19.90 3.36 -1.83
N PRO A 100 -18.58 3.38 -1.57
CA PRO A 100 -17.69 4.36 -2.16
C PRO A 100 -17.62 4.22 -3.68
N LYS A 101 -17.93 5.30 -4.41
CA LYS A 101 -17.85 5.34 -5.88
C LYS A 101 -16.43 5.47 -6.43
N ARG A 102 -15.47 5.75 -5.55
CA ARG A 102 -14.07 5.91 -5.87
C ARG A 102 -13.25 5.36 -4.72
N LEU A 103 -12.08 4.82 -5.04
CA LEU A 103 -11.15 4.24 -4.08
C LEU A 103 -9.80 4.92 -4.27
N ALA A 104 -9.16 5.28 -3.18
CA ALA A 104 -7.73 5.55 -3.14
C ALA A 104 -7.11 4.65 -2.08
N PHE A 105 -5.82 4.38 -2.22
CA PHE A 105 -5.04 3.66 -1.23
C PHE A 105 -3.66 4.27 -1.08
N ALA A 106 -3.05 4.02 0.06
CA ALA A 106 -1.68 4.37 0.34
C ALA A 106 -0.99 3.17 0.99
N VAL A 107 0.33 3.08 0.83
CA VAL A 107 1.12 1.99 1.36
C VAL A 107 2.24 2.55 2.21
N ARG A 108 2.40 1.99 3.41
CA ARG A 108 3.52 2.29 4.29
C ARG A 108 4.30 1.04 4.57
N VAL A 109 5.62 1.16 4.58
CA VAL A 109 6.49 0.06 4.94
C VAL A 109 7.26 0.38 6.22
N ILE A 110 7.52 -0.64 7.03
CA ILE A 110 8.22 -0.51 8.30
C ILE A 110 9.40 -1.49 8.31
N ASP A 111 10.58 -0.99 8.66
CA ASP A 111 11.80 -1.80 8.75
C ASP A 111 12.00 -2.44 10.14
N SER A 112 13.02 -3.27 10.25
CA SER A 112 13.42 -3.95 11.49
C SER A 112 13.85 -3.01 12.62
N LYS A 113 14.18 -1.76 12.29
CA LYS A 113 14.47 -0.69 13.26
C LYS A 113 13.23 0.13 13.60
N ARG A 114 12.03 -0.35 13.23
CA ARG A 114 10.74 0.33 13.43
C ARG A 114 10.63 1.68 12.74
N ARG A 115 11.47 1.95 11.73
CA ARG A 115 11.35 3.16 10.93
C ARG A 115 10.28 2.93 9.88
N ALA A 116 9.35 3.88 9.76
CA ALA A 116 8.31 3.86 8.75
C ALA A 116 8.72 4.67 7.52
N SER A 117 8.22 4.30 6.34
CA SER A 117 8.21 5.20 5.19
C SER A 117 7.14 6.28 5.37
N ASP A 118 7.29 7.37 4.63
CA ASP A 118 6.17 8.22 4.28
C ASP A 118 5.24 7.48 3.29
N PHE A 119 4.09 8.08 3.00
CA PHE A 119 3.08 7.56 2.07
C PHE A 119 3.25 8.09 0.65
#